data_AF-A0A7S2Y6A3-F1
#
_entry.id   AF-A0A7S2Y6A3-F1
#
_cell.length_a   1.000
_cell.length_b   1.000
_cell.length_c   1.000
_cell.angle_alpha   90.00
_cell.angle_beta   90.00
_cell.angle_gamma   90.00
#
_symmetry.space_group_name_H-M   'P 1'
#
loop_
_entity.id
_entity.type
_entity.pdbx_description
1 polymer ?
#
loop_
_entity_poly.entity_id
_entity_poly.type
_entity_poly.pdbx_seq_one_letter_code
_entity_poly.pdbx_strand_id
1 'polypeptide(L)'
;KNFVDPKIYLFLLAYPPKPRFDTSLWTQPRIARPHHPRTIMPFGWFSSSDEEKNKANSKMPATPIQHVLVAVAMEAEAMPFVEHLGLEKDAELFAAHLPFLAYTGTYKDAKVTVITNGKDSVYNTGVDNVGTVPAALATYLALLKLQDSVDLLINAGTSGGFQRKGAAIGDVFLTTAVSHHDRRIAIPGFTSYGVGRLDSMGSEESESSETMINP
;
A
#
# COMPACT_ATOMS: atom_id res chain seq x y z
N LYS A 1 -1.15 -19.93 14.86
CA LYS A 1 -0.06 -19.26 14.11
C LYS A 1 -0.65 -17.93 13.67
N ASN A 2 -0.36 -16.89 14.45
CA ASN A 2 -0.97 -15.58 14.30
C ASN A 2 -0.22 -14.87 13.17
N PHE A 3 -0.92 -14.62 12.07
CA PHE A 3 -0.45 -13.76 10.99
C PHE A 3 -0.35 -12.35 11.57
N VAL A 4 0.86 -11.85 11.76
CA VAL A 4 1.09 -10.45 12.13
C VAL A 4 1.19 -9.70 10.82
N ASP A 5 0.16 -8.88 10.51
CA ASP A 5 0.12 -8.10 9.27
C ASP A 5 1.36 -7.17 9.19
N PRO A 6 2.17 -7.22 8.12
CA PRO A 6 3.28 -6.30 7.95
C PRO A 6 2.75 -4.86 7.79
N LYS A 7 3.45 -3.89 8.39
CA LYS A 7 3.09 -2.48 8.24
C LYS A 7 3.36 -2.06 6.80
N ILE A 8 2.38 -1.46 6.12
CA ILE A 8 2.48 -1.04 4.71
C ILE A 8 2.65 0.48 4.61
N TYR A 9 3.75 0.94 3.98
CA TYR A 9 3.93 2.34 3.57
C TYR A 9 4.04 2.44 2.03
N LEU A 10 3.50 3.49 1.42
CA LEU A 10 3.57 3.70 -0.03
C LEU A 10 4.21 5.06 -0.33
N PHE A 11 5.26 5.04 -1.15
CA PHE A 11 6.00 6.19 -1.65
C PHE A 11 5.77 6.37 -3.14
N LEU A 12 5.37 7.59 -3.54
CA LEU A 12 4.98 7.92 -4.91
C LEU A 12 5.72 9.17 -5.41
N LEU A 13 6.37 9.08 -6.59
CA LEU A 13 7.15 10.14 -7.27
C LEU A 13 6.42 10.68 -8.52
N ALA A 14 6.11 11.97 -8.67
CA ALA A 14 5.30 12.45 -9.83
C ALA A 14 6.08 12.88 -11.10
N TYR A 15 5.63 12.51 -12.34
CA TYR A 15 6.16 12.99 -13.66
C TYR A 15 5.05 13.40 -14.71
N PRO A 16 5.33 14.13 -15.81
CA PRO A 16 4.43 15.05 -16.53
C PRO A 16 3.53 14.42 -17.62
N PRO A 17 2.44 15.10 -18.05
CA PRO A 17 1.54 14.62 -19.11
C PRO A 17 1.84 15.19 -20.52
N LYS A 18 1.49 14.42 -21.57
CA LYS A 18 1.20 14.89 -22.95
C LYS A 18 -0.29 14.61 -23.32
N PRO A 19 -0.89 15.30 -24.31
CA PRO A 19 -2.27 15.79 -24.26
C PRO A 19 -3.40 14.80 -24.67
N ARG A 20 -4.64 15.22 -24.35
CA ARG A 20 -5.89 14.44 -24.09
C ARG A 20 -6.67 13.94 -25.32
N PHE A 21 -7.47 12.90 -25.09
CA PHE A 21 -8.63 12.49 -25.90
C PHE A 21 -9.96 12.73 -25.14
N ASP A 22 -11.02 13.01 -25.90
CA ASP A 22 -12.33 13.56 -25.52
C ASP A 22 -13.30 12.53 -24.91
N THR A 23 -14.11 12.96 -23.93
CA THR A 23 -15.11 12.15 -23.21
C THR A 23 -16.51 12.75 -23.33
N SER A 24 -17.00 12.97 -24.54
CA SER A 24 -18.44 13.13 -24.76
C SER A 24 -19.05 11.74 -24.92
N LEU A 25 -19.69 11.21 -23.87
CA LEU A 25 -20.85 10.30 -23.90
C LEU A 25 -21.08 9.78 -22.48
N TRP A 26 -22.35 9.45 -22.18
CA TRP A 26 -22.89 8.85 -20.95
C TRP A 26 -23.56 9.82 -19.96
N THR A 27 -24.72 10.30 -20.38
CA THR A 27 -25.86 10.72 -19.54
C THR A 27 -26.71 9.50 -19.11
N GLN A 28 -26.82 9.28 -17.78
CA GLN A 28 -27.94 8.85 -16.87
C GLN A 28 -29.22 8.12 -17.40
N PRO A 29 -30.16 7.53 -16.58
CA PRO A 29 -30.22 7.31 -15.10
C PRO A 29 -30.77 5.91 -14.63
N ARG A 30 -30.91 5.77 -13.30
CA ARG A 30 -31.34 4.63 -12.45
C ARG A 30 -32.86 4.37 -12.39
N ILE A 31 -33.25 3.18 -11.90
CA ILE A 31 -34.57 2.90 -11.29
C ILE A 31 -34.37 2.14 -9.94
N ALA A 32 -35.17 2.50 -8.94
CA ALA A 32 -35.13 2.06 -7.54
C ALA A 32 -36.25 1.06 -7.17
N ARG A 33 -36.17 0.44 -5.96
CA ARG A 33 -37.24 0.04 -4.99
C ARG A 33 -36.73 -1.05 -3.99
N PRO A 34 -37.44 -1.45 -2.90
CA PRO A 34 -37.97 -0.73 -1.74
C PRO A 34 -37.58 -1.39 -0.37
N HIS A 35 -38.15 -0.92 0.76
CA HIS A 35 -37.77 -1.14 2.17
C HIS A 35 -38.50 -2.25 2.97
N HIS A 36 -37.80 -2.71 4.05
CA HIS A 36 -38.21 -3.18 5.41
C HIS A 36 -38.80 -4.60 5.62
N PRO A 37 -38.76 -5.19 6.85
CA PRO A 37 -38.24 -4.72 8.16
C PRO A 37 -37.39 -5.74 8.98
N ARG A 38 -36.94 -5.26 10.15
CA ARG A 38 -36.05 -5.89 11.16
C ARG A 38 -36.76 -6.88 12.10
N THR A 39 -35.98 -7.80 12.67
CA THR A 39 -36.35 -8.52 13.91
C THR A 39 -35.27 -8.33 14.98
N ILE A 40 -35.73 -8.00 16.18
CA ILE A 40 -34.99 -7.71 17.41
C ILE A 40 -34.87 -9.02 18.22
N MET A 41 -33.74 -9.24 18.90
CA MET A 41 -33.62 -10.22 20.00
C MET A 41 -32.90 -9.57 21.21
N PRO A 42 -33.19 -10.03 22.45
CA PRO A 42 -33.09 -9.19 23.64
C PRO A 42 -31.74 -9.24 24.36
N PHE A 43 -31.61 -8.20 25.17
CA PHE A 43 -30.58 -7.84 26.14
C PHE A 43 -30.26 -8.96 27.15
N GLY A 44 -28.97 -9.28 27.31
CA GLY A 44 -28.43 -10.07 28.42
C GLY A 44 -27.25 -9.33 29.04
N TRP A 45 -27.48 -8.75 30.21
CA TRP A 45 -26.49 -8.07 31.06
C TRP A 45 -25.37 -9.03 31.48
N PHE A 46 -24.11 -8.65 31.22
CA PHE A 46 -22.96 -9.13 31.98
C PHE A 46 -22.18 -7.89 32.45
N SER A 47 -22.26 -7.62 33.75
CA SER A 47 -21.48 -6.60 34.44
C SER A 47 -20.07 -7.14 34.67
N SER A 48 -19.08 -6.57 33.97
CA SER A 48 -17.68 -6.64 34.36
C SER A 48 -17.14 -5.22 34.48
N SER A 49 -16.60 -4.97 35.66
CA SER A 49 -16.08 -3.71 36.22
C SER A 49 -15.11 -2.95 35.33
N ASP A 50 -15.23 -1.62 35.37
CA ASP A 50 -14.40 -0.63 34.67
C ASP A 50 -12.90 -0.59 35.09
N GLU A 51 -12.45 -1.49 35.96
CA GLU A 51 -11.05 -1.65 36.35
C GLU A 51 -10.20 -2.39 35.31
N GLU A 52 -10.79 -3.24 34.45
CA GLU A 52 -10.04 -3.98 33.43
C GLU A 52 -9.71 -3.16 32.17
N LYS A 53 -10.45 -2.06 31.92
CA LYS A 53 -10.23 -1.19 30.76
C LYS A 53 -9.03 -0.25 30.89
N ASN A 54 -8.55 0.02 32.11
CA ASN A 54 -7.49 0.99 32.36
C ASN A 54 -6.06 0.40 32.41
N LYS A 55 -5.89 -0.91 32.16
CA LYS A 55 -4.57 -1.56 32.18
C LYS A 55 -3.99 -1.91 30.81
N ALA A 56 -4.74 -1.67 29.73
CA ALA A 56 -4.33 -1.97 28.35
C ALA A 56 -3.70 -0.79 27.59
N ASN A 57 -3.32 0.29 28.28
CA ASN A 57 -2.62 1.43 27.66
C ASN A 57 -1.11 1.47 27.97
N SER A 58 -0.50 0.36 28.41
CA SER A 58 0.96 0.26 28.40
C SER A 58 1.40 0.02 26.95
N LYS A 59 1.74 1.12 26.26
CA LYS A 59 2.47 1.16 24.99
C LYS A 59 3.68 0.24 25.11
N MET A 60 3.55 -1.02 24.67
CA MET A 60 4.68 -1.94 24.63
C MET A 60 5.78 -1.28 23.79
N PRO A 61 7.06 -1.35 24.21
CA PRO A 61 8.14 -0.83 23.39
C PRO A 61 8.08 -1.53 22.03
N ALA A 62 7.87 -0.76 20.96
CA ALA A 62 7.82 -1.31 19.62
C ALA A 62 9.17 -1.97 19.32
N THR A 63 9.16 -3.26 19.02
CA THR A 63 10.34 -3.98 18.57
C THR A 63 10.95 -3.24 17.38
N PRO A 64 12.27 -3.00 17.35
CA PRO A 64 12.90 -2.30 16.24
C PRO A 64 12.71 -3.08 14.94
N ILE A 65 12.36 -2.39 13.86
CA ILE A 65 12.20 -2.97 12.52
C ILE A 65 13.52 -3.62 12.10
N GLN A 66 13.50 -4.93 11.84
CA GLN A 66 14.67 -5.72 11.46
C GLN A 66 14.68 -6.05 9.97
N HIS A 67 13.53 -6.09 9.31
CA HIS A 67 13.45 -6.43 7.89
C HIS A 67 12.42 -5.58 7.15
N VAL A 68 12.90 -4.89 6.12
CA VAL A 68 12.09 -4.08 5.20
C VAL A 68 12.04 -4.75 3.83
N LEU A 69 10.84 -5.06 3.36
CA LEU A 69 10.55 -5.44 1.99
C LEU A 69 10.14 -4.19 1.21
N VAL A 70 10.77 -3.91 0.08
CA VAL A 70 10.44 -2.80 -0.82
C VAL A 70 9.97 -3.37 -2.15
N ALA A 71 8.70 -3.19 -2.49
CA ALA A 71 8.14 -3.57 -3.77
C ALA A 71 8.19 -2.38 -4.74
N VAL A 72 8.80 -2.57 -5.90
CA VAL A 72 8.95 -1.54 -6.94
C VAL A 72 8.52 -2.11 -8.27
N ALA A 73 7.66 -1.39 -9.01
CA ALA A 73 7.10 -1.94 -10.25
C ALA A 73 8.15 -2.10 -11.35
N MET A 74 8.95 -1.05 -11.58
CA MET A 74 9.90 -1.00 -12.69
C MET A 74 11.34 -1.12 -12.21
N GLU A 75 12.16 -1.89 -12.93
CA GLU A 75 13.58 -2.04 -12.62
C GLU A 75 14.32 -0.70 -12.59
N ALA A 76 14.04 0.21 -13.53
CA ALA A 76 14.67 1.53 -13.58
C ALA A 76 14.39 2.40 -12.34
N GLU A 77 13.28 2.18 -11.63
CA GLU A 77 12.95 2.86 -10.38
C GLU A 77 13.66 2.21 -9.19
N ALA A 78 13.89 0.89 -9.25
CA ALA A 78 14.51 0.12 -8.18
C ALA A 78 16.04 0.23 -8.17
N MET A 79 16.68 0.22 -9.34
CA MET A 79 18.13 0.11 -9.47
C MET A 79 18.92 1.21 -8.75
N PRO A 80 18.55 2.50 -8.82
CA PRO A 80 19.26 3.53 -8.06
C PRO A 80 19.27 3.27 -6.54
N PHE A 81 18.20 2.68 -6.00
CA PHE A 81 18.08 2.32 -4.59
C PHE A 81 18.89 1.05 -4.26
N VAL A 82 18.83 0.04 -5.13
CA VAL A 82 19.63 -1.20 -5.03
C VAL A 82 21.13 -0.89 -5.02
N GLU A 83 21.59 -0.08 -5.98
CA GLU A 83 23.00 0.31 -6.12
C GLU A 83 23.47 1.16 -4.96
N HIS A 84 22.67 2.14 -4.51
CA HIS A 84 23.01 3.01 -3.40
C HIS A 84 23.22 2.23 -2.09
N LEU A 85 22.42 1.19 -1.86
CA LEU A 85 22.53 0.34 -0.68
C LEU A 85 23.47 -0.87 -0.87
N GLY A 86 24.00 -1.09 -2.08
CA GLY A 86 24.85 -2.23 -2.39
C GLY A 86 24.14 -3.58 -2.23
N LEU A 87 22.86 -3.67 -2.59
CA LEU A 87 22.09 -4.93 -2.50
C LEU A 87 22.49 -5.88 -3.63
N GLU A 88 22.54 -7.17 -3.33
CA GLU A 88 22.92 -8.22 -4.27
C GLU A 88 21.69 -8.95 -4.80
N LYS A 89 21.75 -9.42 -6.04
CA LYS A 89 20.65 -10.18 -6.64
C LYS A 89 20.45 -11.51 -5.91
N ASP A 90 19.24 -11.74 -5.40
CA ASP A 90 18.82 -12.98 -4.76
C ASP A 90 18.05 -13.84 -5.79
N ALA A 91 18.74 -14.82 -6.35
CA ALA A 91 18.18 -15.75 -7.33
C ALA A 91 17.34 -16.88 -6.70
N GLU A 92 17.34 -17.01 -5.37
CA GLU A 92 16.67 -18.09 -4.65
C GLU A 92 15.29 -17.68 -4.12
N LEU A 93 15.06 -16.38 -3.93
CA LEU A 93 13.78 -15.88 -3.41
C LEU A 93 12.60 -16.27 -4.32
N PHE A 94 12.74 -16.07 -5.62
CA PHE A 94 11.75 -16.44 -6.62
C PHE A 94 12.20 -17.66 -7.42
N ALA A 95 11.25 -18.49 -7.83
CA ALA A 95 11.55 -19.61 -8.71
C ALA A 95 12.04 -19.10 -10.07
N ALA A 96 13.08 -19.73 -10.63
CA ALA A 96 13.77 -19.25 -11.83
C ALA A 96 12.90 -19.07 -13.10
N HIS A 97 11.71 -19.69 -13.16
CA HIS A 97 10.77 -19.54 -14.27
C HIS A 97 9.82 -18.34 -14.11
N LEU A 98 9.83 -17.67 -12.96
CA LEU A 98 9.05 -16.47 -12.72
C LEU A 98 9.84 -15.23 -13.16
N PRO A 99 9.18 -14.18 -13.65
CA PRO A 99 9.87 -12.98 -14.13
C PRO A 99 10.42 -12.12 -12.99
N PHE A 100 9.92 -12.29 -11.77
CA PHE A 100 10.22 -11.44 -10.62
C PHE A 100 11.70 -11.47 -10.25
N LEU A 101 12.24 -10.32 -9.86
CA LEU A 101 13.60 -10.19 -9.39
C LEU A 101 13.60 -9.76 -7.93
N ALA A 102 14.60 -10.23 -7.20
CA ALA A 102 14.83 -9.85 -5.82
C ALA A 102 16.28 -9.42 -5.64
N TYR A 103 16.49 -8.43 -4.78
CA TYR A 103 17.79 -7.94 -4.37
C TYR A 103 17.80 -7.86 -2.85
N THR A 104 18.76 -8.49 -2.20
CA THR A 104 18.83 -8.55 -0.74
C THR A 104 20.17 -8.03 -0.25
N GLY A 105 20.15 -7.49 0.96
CA GLY A 105 21.34 -7.02 1.63
C GLY A 105 21.00 -6.52 3.02
N THR A 106 22.00 -5.95 3.68
CA THR A 106 21.86 -5.36 5.00
C THR A 106 22.23 -3.90 4.92
N TYR A 107 21.36 -3.03 5.43
CA TYR A 107 21.65 -1.62 5.61
C TYR A 107 21.58 -1.27 7.09
N LYS A 108 22.72 -0.86 7.66
CA LYS A 108 22.92 -0.75 9.11
C LYS A 108 22.60 -2.08 9.79
N ASP A 109 21.62 -2.12 10.69
CA ASP A 109 21.22 -3.30 11.45
C ASP A 109 19.94 -3.96 10.89
N ALA A 110 19.44 -3.51 9.74
CA ALA A 110 18.21 -4.02 9.13
C ALA A 110 18.48 -4.72 7.80
N LYS A 111 17.83 -5.87 7.60
CA LYS A 111 17.75 -6.53 6.30
C LYS A 111 16.86 -5.70 5.37
N VAL A 112 17.29 -5.51 4.14
CA VAL A 112 16.51 -4.86 3.08
C VAL A 112 16.37 -5.84 1.92
N THR A 113 15.13 -6.10 1.52
CA THR A 113 14.81 -6.88 0.33
C THR A 113 14.04 -5.99 -0.64
N VAL A 114 14.56 -5.79 -1.84
CA VAL A 114 13.87 -5.07 -2.93
C VAL A 114 13.37 -6.10 -3.94
N ILE A 115 12.10 -6.03 -4.32
CA ILE A 115 11.52 -6.89 -5.35
C ILE A 115 11.00 -6.06 -6.52
N THR A 116 11.12 -6.61 -7.73
CA THR A 116 10.52 -6.05 -8.94
C THR A 116 9.64 -7.04 -9.67
N ASN A 117 8.71 -6.51 -10.47
CA ASN A 117 7.76 -7.33 -11.22
C ASN A 117 8.39 -8.09 -12.41
N GLY A 118 9.66 -7.81 -12.71
CA GLY A 118 10.34 -8.39 -13.87
C GLY A 118 9.86 -7.83 -15.19
N LYS A 119 10.33 -8.46 -16.28
CA LYS A 119 9.99 -8.07 -17.66
C LYS A 119 8.97 -9.02 -18.30
N ASP A 120 8.22 -8.51 -19.27
CA ASP A 120 7.30 -9.30 -20.08
C ASP A 120 8.07 -10.25 -21.02
N SER A 121 7.86 -11.55 -20.80
CA SER A 121 8.31 -12.63 -21.66
C SER A 121 7.17 -13.28 -22.45
N VAL A 122 5.90 -12.97 -22.15
CA VAL A 122 4.74 -13.57 -22.83
C VAL A 122 4.61 -13.00 -24.23
N TYR A 123 4.71 -11.68 -24.36
CA TYR A 123 4.65 -11.00 -25.65
C TYR A 123 6.04 -10.59 -26.17
N ASN A 124 7.11 -10.97 -25.47
CA ASN A 124 8.50 -10.66 -25.79
C ASN A 124 8.76 -9.16 -26.00
N THR A 125 8.05 -8.30 -25.26
CA THR A 125 8.20 -6.84 -25.39
C THR A 125 9.42 -6.32 -24.62
N GLY A 126 9.90 -7.06 -23.62
CA GLY A 126 11.03 -6.66 -22.78
C GLY A 126 10.73 -5.47 -21.85
N VAL A 127 9.48 -5.00 -21.79
CA VAL A 127 9.04 -3.93 -20.87
C VAL A 127 8.80 -4.49 -19.48
N ASP A 128 8.82 -3.64 -18.45
CA ASP A 128 8.46 -4.04 -17.09
C ASP A 128 7.00 -4.49 -17.00
N ASN A 129 6.75 -5.57 -16.25
CA ASN A 129 5.40 -6.05 -15.94
C ASN A 129 4.71 -5.09 -14.95
N VAL A 130 4.21 -3.95 -15.44
CA VAL A 130 3.48 -2.97 -14.63
C VAL A 130 2.04 -3.38 -14.35
N GLY A 131 1.41 -2.73 -13.36
CA GLY A 131 0.00 -2.93 -13.02
C GLY A 131 -0.23 -3.81 -11.79
N THR A 132 -1.51 -3.96 -11.41
CA THR A 132 -1.88 -4.51 -10.11
C THR A 132 -1.67 -6.02 -9.98
N VAL A 133 -1.79 -6.77 -11.08
CA VAL A 133 -1.66 -8.24 -11.08
C VAL A 133 -0.21 -8.67 -10.79
N PRO A 134 0.81 -8.24 -11.55
CA PRO A 134 2.19 -8.61 -11.26
C PRO A 134 2.66 -8.07 -9.90
N ALA A 135 2.28 -6.84 -9.53
CA ALA A 135 2.61 -6.26 -8.23
C ALA A 135 2.06 -7.09 -7.06
N ALA A 136 0.78 -7.51 -7.14
CA ALA A 136 0.17 -8.35 -6.10
C ALA A 136 0.84 -9.72 -6.02
N LEU A 137 1.14 -10.36 -7.15
CA LEU A 137 1.74 -11.69 -7.19
C LEU A 137 3.19 -11.70 -6.69
N ALA A 138 4.03 -10.75 -7.14
CA ALA A 138 5.40 -10.61 -6.68
C ALA A 138 5.45 -10.37 -5.16
N THR A 139 4.63 -9.44 -4.68
CA THR A 139 4.54 -9.11 -3.24
C THR A 139 4.07 -10.31 -2.42
N TYR A 140 3.00 -10.99 -2.85
CA TYR A 140 2.47 -12.15 -2.15
C TYR A 140 3.49 -13.29 -2.07
N LEU A 141 4.17 -13.59 -3.17
CA LEU A 141 5.20 -14.65 -3.19
C LEU A 141 6.41 -14.28 -2.34
N ALA A 142 6.84 -13.02 -2.36
CA ALA A 142 7.92 -12.56 -1.49
C ALA A 142 7.55 -12.73 -0.01
N LEU A 143 6.36 -12.27 0.39
CA LEU A 143 5.87 -12.44 1.76
C LEU A 143 5.71 -13.91 2.15
N LEU A 144 5.25 -14.78 1.25
CA LEU A 144 5.19 -16.22 1.52
C LEU A 144 6.57 -16.84 1.75
N LYS A 145 7.58 -16.40 0.99
CA LYS A 145 8.95 -16.91 1.07
C LYS A 145 9.68 -16.38 2.30
N LEU A 146 9.47 -15.11 2.61
CA LEU A 146 10.05 -14.44 3.76
C LEU A 146 9.27 -14.70 5.06
N GLN A 147 8.04 -15.23 4.96
CA GLN A 147 7.16 -15.57 6.08
C GLN A 147 7.00 -14.38 7.04
N ASP A 148 6.97 -14.65 8.35
CA ASP A 148 6.81 -13.68 9.42
C ASP A 148 8.09 -12.85 9.68
N SER A 149 9.11 -12.93 8.81
CA SER A 149 10.35 -12.17 9.00
C SER A 149 10.28 -10.73 8.50
N VAL A 150 9.24 -10.35 7.74
CA VAL A 150 9.08 -8.98 7.21
C VAL A 150 8.29 -8.14 8.22
N ASP A 151 8.94 -7.12 8.78
CA ASP A 151 8.28 -6.20 9.71
C ASP A 151 7.57 -5.05 8.96
N LEU A 152 8.11 -4.71 7.78
CA LEU A 152 7.68 -3.55 7.01
C LEU A 152 7.68 -3.82 5.51
N LEU A 153 6.55 -3.53 4.85
CA LEU A 153 6.42 -3.49 3.40
C LEU A 153 6.33 -2.04 2.94
N ILE A 154 7.20 -1.65 2.02
CA ILE A 154 7.14 -0.37 1.33
C ILE A 154 6.82 -0.62 -0.14
N ASN A 155 5.75 -0.03 -0.67
CA ASN A 155 5.60 0.07 -2.12
C ASN A 155 6.20 1.41 -2.57
N ALA A 156 7.12 1.41 -3.51
CA ALA A 156 7.77 2.61 -3.99
C ALA A 156 7.74 2.66 -5.52
N GLY A 157 7.52 3.84 -6.08
CA GLY A 157 7.55 4.03 -7.54
C GLY A 157 7.12 5.42 -7.97
N THR A 158 7.15 5.67 -9.27
CA THR A 158 6.63 6.91 -9.85
C THR A 158 5.10 6.85 -10.06
N SER A 159 4.46 8.00 -10.17
CA SER A 159 3.02 8.17 -10.30
C SER A 159 2.65 9.50 -10.96
N GLY A 160 1.35 9.77 -11.13
CA GLY A 160 0.86 11.08 -11.48
C GLY A 160 0.45 11.88 -10.24
N GLY A 161 0.75 13.18 -10.23
CA GLY A 161 0.28 14.13 -9.21
C GLY A 161 -0.84 15.03 -9.74
N PHE A 162 -1.76 15.45 -8.87
CA PHE A 162 -2.73 16.49 -9.20
C PHE A 162 -2.22 17.85 -8.71
N GLN A 163 -1.83 18.75 -9.62
CA GLN A 163 -1.39 20.11 -9.28
C GLN A 163 -2.41 20.88 -8.44
N ARG A 164 -3.71 20.70 -8.73
CA ARG A 164 -4.82 21.28 -7.93
C ARG A 164 -4.88 20.79 -6.47
N LYS A 165 -4.13 19.74 -6.13
CA LYS A 165 -3.97 19.18 -4.79
C LYS A 165 -2.58 19.47 -4.21
N GLY A 166 -1.84 20.40 -4.81
CA GLY A 166 -0.54 20.85 -4.31
C GLY A 166 0.66 20.02 -4.79
N ALA A 167 0.46 19.01 -5.65
CA ALA A 167 1.56 18.20 -6.15
C ALA A 167 2.38 18.94 -7.24
N ALA A 168 3.69 19.00 -7.06
CA ALA A 168 4.68 19.43 -8.04
C ALA A 168 5.47 18.23 -8.61
N ILE A 169 6.14 18.47 -9.75
CA ILE A 169 7.03 17.46 -10.35
C ILE A 169 8.24 17.27 -9.44
N GLY A 170 8.60 16.02 -9.17
CA GLY A 170 9.72 15.68 -8.28
C GLY A 170 9.35 15.58 -6.80
N ASP A 171 8.11 15.90 -6.42
CA ASP A 171 7.64 15.65 -5.07
C ASP A 171 7.62 14.15 -4.78
N VAL A 172 7.98 13.81 -3.53
CA VAL A 172 7.90 12.47 -2.97
C VAL A 172 6.84 12.47 -1.87
N PHE A 173 5.77 11.71 -2.08
CA PHE A 173 4.67 11.64 -1.12
C PHE A 173 4.74 10.37 -0.29
N LEU A 174 4.48 10.53 1.02
CA LEU A 174 4.02 9.44 1.87
C LEU A 174 2.49 9.41 1.81
N THR A 175 1.91 8.30 1.36
CA THR A 175 0.45 8.22 1.24
C THR A 175 -0.22 8.09 2.60
N THR A 176 -1.34 8.77 2.79
CA THR A 176 -2.22 8.59 3.96
C THR A 176 -3.32 7.57 3.72
N ALA A 177 -3.64 7.27 2.47
CA ALA A 177 -4.57 6.22 2.07
C ALA A 177 -4.44 5.88 0.59
N VAL A 178 -4.93 4.70 0.22
CA VAL A 178 -5.00 4.20 -1.16
C VAL A 178 -6.41 3.73 -1.50
N SER A 179 -6.78 3.79 -2.77
CA SER A 179 -8.09 3.32 -3.27
C SER A 179 -8.00 2.99 -4.77
N HIS A 180 -8.87 2.10 -5.24
CA HIS A 180 -9.08 1.85 -6.66
C HIS A 180 -10.13 2.80 -7.23
N HIS A 181 -9.85 3.37 -8.41
CA HIS A 181 -10.78 4.25 -9.13
C HIS A 181 -11.35 3.59 -10.39
N ASP A 182 -10.84 2.42 -10.76
CA ASP A 182 -11.14 1.69 -11.99
C ASP A 182 -12.04 0.45 -11.76
N ARG A 183 -12.16 -0.03 -10.52
CA ARG A 183 -13.02 -1.17 -10.13
C ARG A 183 -14.47 -0.76 -9.89
N ARG A 184 -15.21 -0.45 -10.97
CA ARG A 184 -16.61 -0.01 -10.92
C ARG A 184 -17.58 -1.19 -11.00
N ILE A 185 -18.19 -1.56 -9.88
CA ILE A 185 -19.13 -2.69 -9.80
C ILE A 185 -20.51 -2.17 -9.42
N ALA A 186 -21.42 -2.11 -10.40
CA ALA A 186 -22.78 -1.58 -10.24
C ALA A 186 -23.76 -2.60 -9.63
N ILE A 187 -23.32 -3.29 -8.58
CA ILE A 187 -24.12 -4.27 -7.83
C ILE A 187 -24.31 -3.72 -6.41
N PRO A 188 -25.53 -3.71 -5.85
CA PRO A 188 -25.76 -3.28 -4.47
C PRO A 188 -24.81 -3.96 -3.49
N GLY A 189 -24.16 -3.18 -2.62
CA GLY A 189 -23.18 -3.66 -1.64
C GLY A 189 -21.73 -3.75 -2.13
N PHE A 190 -21.45 -3.71 -3.43
CA PHE A 190 -20.09 -3.87 -3.96
C PHE A 190 -19.28 -2.56 -4.07
N THR A 191 -19.89 -1.40 -3.83
CA THR A 191 -19.20 -0.11 -3.98
C THR A 191 -17.97 0.01 -3.08
N SER A 192 -18.10 -0.29 -1.78
CA SER A 192 -16.97 -0.19 -0.84
C SER A 192 -15.85 -1.17 -1.18
N TYR A 193 -16.21 -2.37 -1.62
CA TYR A 193 -15.25 -3.37 -2.11
C TYR A 193 -14.52 -2.90 -3.38
N GLY A 194 -15.26 -2.35 -4.34
CA GLY A 194 -14.70 -1.81 -5.59
C GLY A 194 -13.75 -0.64 -5.33
N VAL A 195 -14.13 0.32 -4.48
CA VAL A 195 -13.25 1.41 -4.06
C VAL A 195 -12.04 0.87 -3.29
N GLY A 196 -12.25 -0.13 -2.43
CA GLY A 196 -11.18 -0.83 -1.72
C GLY A 196 -10.26 0.12 -0.95
N ARG A 197 -10.84 1.13 -0.28
CA ARG A 197 -10.04 2.13 0.43
C ARG A 197 -9.32 1.47 1.61
N LEU A 198 -8.01 1.70 1.69
CA LEU A 198 -7.18 1.34 2.83
C LEU A 198 -6.47 2.60 3.30
N ASP A 199 -6.62 2.93 4.58
CA ASP A 199 -5.86 4.02 5.20
C ASP A 199 -4.45 3.50 5.55
N SER A 200 -3.43 4.32 5.30
CA SER A 200 -2.06 4.05 5.71
C SER A 200 -1.93 4.35 7.20
N MET A 201 -1.08 3.61 7.92
CA MET A 201 -0.87 3.83 9.36
C MET A 201 -0.38 5.28 9.60
N GLY A 202 -1.10 5.99 10.48
CA GLY A 202 -0.99 7.44 10.64
C GLY A 202 0.37 7.91 11.14
N SER A 203 0.84 9.01 10.56
CA SER A 203 1.48 10.05 11.37
C SER A 203 0.40 10.59 12.29
N GLU A 204 0.61 10.53 13.61
CA GLU A 204 -0.18 11.34 14.53
C GLU A 204 -0.04 12.79 14.06
N GLU A 205 -1.18 13.47 13.85
CA GLU A 205 -1.19 14.92 13.67
C GLU A 205 -0.48 15.52 14.88
N SER A 206 0.72 16.04 14.68
CA SER A 206 1.31 16.97 15.64
C SER A 206 0.40 18.19 15.65
N GLU A 207 -0.47 18.28 16.65
CA GLU A 207 -1.17 19.52 17.00
C GLU A 207 -0.10 20.61 17.11
N SER A 208 -0.06 21.48 16.10
CA SER A 208 0.67 22.72 16.20
C SER A 208 -0.10 23.57 17.19
N SER A 209 0.45 23.65 18.40
CA SER A 209 0.04 24.65 19.37
C SER A 209 0.40 26.02 18.78
N GLU A 210 -0.57 26.66 18.13
CA GLU A 210 -0.56 28.11 17.91
C GLU A 210 -0.52 28.76 19.28
N THR A 211 0.70 29.05 19.76
CA THR A 211 0.89 29.99 20.85
C THR A 211 0.64 31.36 20.24
N MET A 212 -0.61 31.84 20.38
CA MET A 212 -0.97 33.23 20.19
C MET A 212 -0.01 34.11 20.99
N ILE A 213 0.95 34.72 20.31
CA ILE A 213 1.64 35.91 20.80
C ILE A 213 0.64 37.05 20.59
N ASN A 214 -0.05 37.45 21.65
CA ASN A 214 -0.70 38.76 21.69
C ASN A 214 0.34 39.80 22.17
N PRO A 215 0.35 41.00 21.55
CA PRO A 215 1.24 42.09 21.93
C PRO A 215 0.96 42.66 23.32
#